data_AF-A0A9P9PZY9-F1
#
_entry.id   AF-A0A9P9PZY9-F1
#
_cell.length_a   1.000
_cell.length_b   1.000
_cell.length_c   1.000
_cell.angle_alpha   90.00
_cell.angle_beta   90.00
_cell.angle_gamma   90.00
#
_symmetry.space_group_name_H-M   'P 1'
#
loop_
_entity.id
_entity.type
_entity.pdbx_description
1 polymer ?
#
loop_
_entity_poly.entity_id
_entity_poly.type
_entity_poly.pdbx_seq_one_letter_code
_entity_poly.pdbx_strand_id
1 'polypeptide(L)'
;MAFPNRLLTPSTWRLVGLGLTTTIFALGALAIVSPATAAESLGVIPTTPEGHEVAAKGMIFLGVRDIAAAAALTWYYYDGKQREMGVLTLAWTLVCVVDTWVATKGPRGWDSGIWTLCGGAAVVTFVGLGLVQS
;
A
#
# COMPACT_ATOMS: atom_id res chain seq x y z
N MET A 1 -13.65 -12.93 12.73
CA MET A 1 -14.52 -12.05 13.54
C MET A 1 -15.28 -11.16 12.57
N ALA A 2 -16.61 -11.27 12.54
CA ALA A 2 -17.46 -10.41 11.72
C ALA A 2 -17.68 -9.08 12.45
N PHE A 3 -17.49 -7.94 11.79
CA PHE A 3 -17.90 -6.66 12.35
C PHE A 3 -19.42 -6.66 12.55
N PRO A 4 -19.96 -6.05 13.62
CA PRO A 4 -21.34 -6.28 14.04
C PRO A 4 -22.41 -5.66 13.13
N ASN A 5 -22.04 -4.85 12.14
CA ASN A 5 -22.97 -4.14 11.27
C ASN A 5 -22.39 -4.01 9.86
N ARG A 6 -23.22 -4.16 8.82
CA ARG A 6 -22.86 -3.76 7.44
C ARG A 6 -22.72 -2.22 7.40
N LEU A 7 -21.57 -1.72 7.82
CA LEU A 7 -21.25 -0.28 7.88
C LEU A 7 -21.48 0.40 6.51
N LEU A 8 -21.20 -0.32 5.42
CA LEU A 8 -21.45 0.10 4.06
C LEU A 8 -22.08 -1.05 3.27
N THR A 9 -22.73 -0.72 2.15
CA THR A 9 -23.27 -1.74 1.23
C THR A 9 -22.14 -2.44 0.46
N PRO A 10 -22.33 -3.69 0.00
CA PRO A 10 -21.30 -4.42 -0.77
C PRO A 10 -20.79 -3.67 -2.01
N SER A 11 -21.67 -2.95 -2.71
CA SER A 11 -21.28 -2.13 -3.87
C SER A 11 -20.42 -0.93 -3.49
N THR A 12 -20.68 -0.32 -2.33
CA THR A 12 -19.83 0.75 -1.79
C THR A 12 -18.44 0.22 -1.44
N TRP A 13 -18.35 -0.93 -0.75
CA TRP A 13 -17.06 -1.56 -0.43
C TRP A 13 -16.27 -1.89 -1.68
N ARG A 14 -16.93 -2.41 -2.72
CA ARG A 14 -16.34 -2.68 -4.02
C ARG A 14 -15.73 -1.42 -4.66
N LEU A 15 -16.42 -0.29 -4.61
CA LEU A 15 -15.90 0.99 -5.14
C LEU A 15 -14.73 1.53 -4.30
N VAL A 16 -14.81 1.43 -2.98
CA VAL A 16 -13.71 1.82 -2.08
C VAL A 16 -12.48 0.96 -2.33
N GLY A 17 -12.66 -0.35 -2.49
CA GLY A 17 -11.59 -1.27 -2.86
C GLY A 17 -10.96 -0.93 -4.20
N LEU A 18 -11.77 -0.57 -5.21
CA LEU A 18 -11.25 -0.13 -6.51
C LEU A 18 -10.44 1.16 -6.37
N GLY A 19 -10.94 2.14 -5.62
CA GLY A 19 -10.21 3.37 -5.32
C GLY A 19 -8.85 3.06 -4.68
N LEU A 20 -8.82 2.18 -3.67
CA LEU A 20 -7.57 1.76 -3.04
C LEU A 20 -6.62 1.08 -4.03
N THR A 21 -7.15 0.25 -4.93
CA THR A 21 -6.37 -0.41 -5.99
C THR A 21 -5.71 0.62 -6.91
N THR A 22 -6.44 1.67 -7.31
CA THR A 22 -5.87 2.74 -8.14
C THR A 22 -4.78 3.52 -7.41
N THR A 23 -4.91 3.73 -6.10
CA THR A 23 -3.86 4.36 -5.27
C THR A 23 -2.60 3.50 -5.22
N ILE A 24 -2.75 2.19 -4.98
CA ILE A 24 -1.61 1.25 -4.97
C ILE A 24 -0.91 1.27 -6.33
N PHE A 25 -1.67 1.24 -7.43
CA PHE A 25 -1.11 1.35 -8.78
C PHE A 25 -0.34 2.66 -8.98
N ALA A 26 -0.91 3.79 -8.59
CA ALA A 26 -0.29 5.11 -8.76
C ALA A 26 1.00 5.24 -7.96
N LEU A 27 1.03 4.73 -6.73
CA LEU A 27 2.25 4.69 -5.90
C LEU A 27 3.31 3.81 -6.54
N GLY A 28 2.93 2.63 -7.03
CA GLY A 28 3.86 1.73 -7.71
C GLY A 28 4.43 2.34 -8.99
N ALA A 29 3.59 2.97 -9.81
CA ALA A 29 4.00 3.66 -11.02
C ALA A 29 4.95 4.84 -10.70
N LEU A 30 4.65 5.62 -9.66
CA LEU A 30 5.52 6.71 -9.21
C LEU A 30 6.90 6.19 -8.79
N ALA A 31 6.96 5.09 -8.04
CA ALA A 31 8.20 4.49 -7.58
C ALA A 31 9.09 3.95 -8.73
N ILE A 32 8.48 3.54 -9.85
CA ILE A 32 9.21 3.12 -11.06
C ILE A 32 9.64 4.32 -11.90
N VAL A 33 8.75 5.29 -12.13
CA VAL A 33 9.01 6.44 -13.03
C VAL A 33 9.90 7.49 -12.38
N SER A 34 9.70 7.78 -11.10
CA SER A 34 10.47 8.75 -10.33
C SER A 34 10.88 8.18 -8.97
N PRO A 35 11.83 7.22 -8.94
CA PRO A 35 12.27 6.56 -7.71
C PRO A 35 12.84 7.55 -6.69
N ALA A 36 13.49 8.63 -7.12
CA ALA A 36 14.01 9.66 -6.20
C ALA A 36 12.87 10.36 -5.45
N THR A 37 11.83 10.80 -6.17
CA THR A 37 10.65 11.45 -5.55
C THR A 37 9.92 10.47 -4.62
N ALA A 38 9.80 9.20 -5.01
CA ALA A 38 9.20 8.18 -4.18
C ALA A 38 10.00 7.96 -2.88
N ALA A 39 11.33 7.86 -2.98
CA ALA A 39 12.22 7.74 -1.82
C ALA A 39 12.09 8.94 -0.88
N GLU A 40 12.10 10.17 -1.42
CA GLU A 40 11.92 11.40 -0.65
C GLU A 40 10.58 11.45 0.08
N SER A 41 9.49 11.03 -0.57
CA SER A 41 8.15 10.99 0.05
C SER A 41 8.06 10.00 1.21
N LEU A 42 8.91 8.97 1.21
CA LEU A 42 9.09 8.02 2.31
C LEU A 42 10.15 8.48 3.33
N GLY A 43 10.73 9.67 3.14
CA GLY A 43 11.78 10.22 4.00
C GLY A 43 13.16 9.56 3.82
N VAL A 44 13.32 8.74 2.79
CA VAL A 44 14.59 8.09 2.42
C VAL A 44 15.41 9.08 1.61
N ILE A 45 16.22 9.88 2.29
CA ILE A 45 17.13 10.85 1.68
C ILE A 45 18.57 10.31 1.82
N PRO A 46 19.10 9.61 0.81
CA PRO A 46 20.46 9.12 0.83
C PRO A 46 21.47 10.28 0.84
N THR A 47 22.56 10.14 1.60
CA THR A 47 23.61 11.16 1.71
C THR A 47 24.87 10.81 0.92
N THR A 48 24.97 9.58 0.43
CA THR A 48 26.10 9.10 -0.38
C THR A 48 25.64 8.70 -1.79
N PRO A 49 26.53 8.73 -2.79
CA PRO A 49 26.23 8.25 -4.15
C PRO A 49 25.75 6.79 -4.18
N GLU A 50 26.39 5.92 -3.39
CA GLU A 50 26.00 4.51 -3.31
C GLU A 50 24.61 4.35 -2.69
N GLY A 51 24.27 5.19 -1.70
CA GLY A 51 22.95 5.22 -1.10
C GLY A 51 21.85 5.63 -2.09
N HIS A 52 22.16 6.53 -3.04
CA HIS A 52 21.23 6.92 -4.09
C HIS A 52 20.90 5.76 -5.02
N GLU A 53 21.91 4.99 -5.44
CA GLU A 53 21.68 3.80 -6.27
C GLU A 53 20.86 2.74 -5.56
N VAL A 54 21.17 2.47 -4.29
CA VAL A 54 20.46 1.46 -3.49
C VAL A 54 19.01 1.90 -3.26
N ALA A 55 18.78 3.16 -2.92
CA ALA A 55 17.43 3.70 -2.76
C ALA A 55 16.64 3.62 -4.07
N ALA A 56 17.26 3.98 -5.21
CA ALA A 56 16.60 3.93 -6.51
C ALA A 56 16.19 2.49 -6.90
N LYS A 57 17.11 1.53 -6.75
CA LYS A 57 16.81 0.11 -7.00
C LYS A 57 15.73 -0.41 -6.05
N GLY A 58 15.79 -0.02 -4.77
CA GLY A 58 14.78 -0.36 -3.77
C GLY A 58 13.39 0.15 -4.13
N MET A 59 13.27 1.41 -4.59
CA MET A 59 12.01 1.99 -5.04
C MET A 59 11.45 1.29 -6.27
N ILE A 60 12.28 0.86 -7.21
CA ILE A 60 11.82 0.08 -8.38
C ILE A 60 11.23 -1.27 -7.94
N PHE A 61 11.91 -1.99 -7.05
CA PHE A 61 11.38 -3.26 -6.51
C PHE A 61 10.07 -3.06 -5.76
N LEU A 62 9.98 -1.99 -4.96
CA LEU A 62 8.77 -1.59 -4.27
C LEU A 62 7.65 -1.30 -5.30
N GLY A 63 7.95 -0.57 -6.35
CA GLY A 63 6.98 -0.23 -7.39
C GLY A 63 6.45 -1.43 -8.18
N VAL A 64 7.32 -2.37 -8.56
CA VAL A 64 6.90 -3.60 -9.27
C VAL A 64 5.96 -4.44 -8.39
N ARG A 65 6.28 -4.55 -7.10
CA ARG A 65 5.46 -5.25 -6.11
C ARG A 65 4.06 -4.60 -6.00
N ASP A 66 4.01 -3.28 -5.93
CA ASP A 66 2.76 -2.51 -5.86
C ASP A 66 1.92 -2.66 -7.14
N ILE A 67 2.54 -2.61 -8.33
CA ILE A 67 1.85 -2.86 -9.60
C ILE A 67 1.31 -4.28 -9.69
N ALA A 68 2.08 -5.29 -9.24
CA ALA A 68 1.64 -6.68 -9.24
C ALA A 68 0.40 -6.87 -8.34
N ALA A 69 0.41 -6.28 -7.15
CA ALA A 69 -0.75 -6.30 -6.26
C ALA A 69 -1.95 -5.57 -6.87
N ALA A 70 -1.74 -4.39 -7.47
CA ALA A 70 -2.79 -3.64 -8.12
C ALA A 70 -3.41 -4.42 -9.29
N ALA A 71 -2.60 -5.05 -10.14
CA ALA A 71 -3.08 -5.86 -11.25
C ALA A 71 -3.96 -7.03 -10.77
N ALA A 72 -3.55 -7.73 -9.71
CA ALA A 72 -4.34 -8.80 -9.12
C ALA A 72 -5.65 -8.29 -8.49
N LEU A 73 -5.62 -7.15 -7.80
CA LEU A 73 -6.83 -6.51 -7.25
C LEU A 73 -7.80 -6.07 -8.35
N THR A 74 -7.29 -5.49 -9.45
CA THR A 74 -8.08 -5.14 -10.64
C THR A 74 -8.72 -6.38 -11.26
N TRP A 75 -7.98 -7.48 -11.35
CA TRP A 75 -8.53 -8.75 -11.82
C TRP A 75 -9.70 -9.22 -10.95
N TYR A 76 -9.52 -9.28 -9.63
CA TYR A 76 -10.58 -9.69 -8.71
C TYR A 76 -11.79 -8.75 -8.74
N TYR A 77 -11.57 -7.46 -8.97
CA TYR A 77 -12.65 -6.49 -9.15
C TYR A 77 -13.52 -6.82 -10.37
N TYR A 78 -12.91 -7.16 -11.51
CA TYR A 78 -13.63 -7.51 -12.73
C TYR A 78 -14.37 -8.85 -12.60
N ASP A 79 -13.75 -9.84 -11.94
CA ASP A 79 -14.36 -11.14 -11.63
C ASP A 79 -15.47 -11.06 -10.56
N GLY A 80 -15.66 -9.91 -9.91
CA GLY A 80 -16.63 -9.76 -8.82
C GLY A 80 -16.23 -10.46 -7.51
N LYS A 81 -14.98 -10.90 -7.39
CA LYS A 81 -14.40 -11.65 -6.27
C LYS A 81 -13.98 -10.74 -5.12
N GLN A 82 -14.98 -10.13 -4.45
CA GLN A 82 -14.75 -9.14 -3.39
C GLN A 82 -13.97 -9.70 -2.19
N ARG A 83 -14.24 -10.96 -1.84
CA ARG A 83 -13.61 -11.60 -0.68
C ARG A 83 -12.11 -11.83 -0.92
N GLU A 84 -11.75 -12.30 -2.11
CA GLU A 84 -10.37 -12.52 -2.55
C GLU A 84 -9.62 -11.19 -2.67
N MET A 85 -10.28 -10.16 -3.18
CA MET A 85 -9.77 -8.78 -3.21
C MET A 85 -9.48 -8.27 -1.79
N GLY A 86 -10.38 -8.51 -0.84
CA GLY A 86 -10.19 -8.18 0.56
C GLY A 86 -9.03 -8.94 1.20
N VAL A 87 -8.90 -10.25 0.94
CA VAL A 87 -7.78 -11.07 1.44
C VAL A 87 -6.45 -10.55 0.91
N LEU A 88 -6.36 -10.25 -0.39
CA LEU A 88 -5.14 -9.69 -0.98
C LEU A 88 -4.83 -8.31 -0.38
N THR A 89 -5.83 -7.47 -0.18
CA THR A 89 -5.67 -6.14 0.46
C THR A 89 -5.15 -6.27 1.90
N LEU A 90 -5.64 -7.25 2.67
CA LEU A 90 -5.15 -7.51 4.02
C LEU A 90 -3.73 -8.09 4.04
N ALA A 91 -3.40 -8.97 3.09
CA ALA A 91 -2.03 -9.44 2.92
C ALA A 91 -1.10 -8.27 2.54
N TRP A 92 -1.57 -7.36 1.71
CA TRP A 92 -0.86 -6.14 1.34
C TRP A 92 -0.61 -5.21 2.53
N THR A 93 -1.54 -5.12 3.49
CA THR A 93 -1.30 -4.38 4.74
C THR A 93 -0.02 -4.86 5.44
N LEU A 94 0.25 -6.16 5.49
CA LEU A 94 1.46 -6.68 6.14
C LEU A 94 2.71 -6.10 5.49
N VAL A 95 2.70 -5.96 4.17
CA VAL A 95 3.77 -5.32 3.41
C VAL A 95 3.93 -3.86 3.84
N CYS A 96 2.83 -3.09 3.90
CA CYS A 96 2.87 -1.71 4.37
C CYS A 96 3.39 -1.56 5.81
N VAL A 97 3.01 -2.49 6.70
CA VAL A 97 3.48 -2.50 8.10
C VAL A 97 4.98 -2.79 8.17
N VAL A 98 5.46 -3.77 7.38
CA VAL A 98 6.90 -4.08 7.31
C VAL A 98 7.68 -2.92 6.71
N ASP A 99 7.18 -2.29 5.64
CA ASP A 99 7.82 -1.11 5.03
C ASP A 99 7.93 0.03 6.06
N THR A 100 6.86 0.27 6.84
CA THR A 100 6.86 1.28 7.91
C THR A 100 7.86 0.93 9.00
N TRP A 101 7.90 -0.34 9.43
CA TRP A 101 8.84 -0.82 10.44
C TRP A 101 10.30 -0.65 9.98
N VAL A 102 10.62 -1.03 8.74
CA VAL A 102 11.95 -0.85 8.17
C VAL A 102 12.29 0.63 8.07
N ALA A 103 11.36 1.48 7.65
CA ALA A 103 11.54 2.93 7.61
C ALA A 103 11.83 3.53 9.01
N THR A 104 11.20 3.01 10.07
CA THR A 104 11.45 3.47 11.46
C THR A 104 12.86 3.18 11.97
N LYS A 105 13.58 2.24 11.35
CA LYS A 105 14.99 1.93 11.68
C LYS A 105 15.98 2.91 11.02
N GLY A 106 15.50 3.84 10.20
CA GLY A 106 16.31 4.87 9.55
C GLY A 106 16.77 5.99 10.51
N PRO A 107 17.72 6.83 10.06
CA PRO A 107 18.39 7.85 10.89
C PRO A 107 17.49 8.96 11.46
N ARG A 108 16.23 9.09 11.00
CA ARG A 108 15.25 10.05 11.52
C ARG A 108 14.35 9.52 12.66
N GLY A 109 14.39 8.22 12.98
CA GLY A 109 13.54 7.65 14.05
C GLY A 109 12.04 7.84 13.82
N TRP A 110 11.24 7.89 14.90
CA TRP A 110 9.78 8.08 14.86
C TRP A 110 9.40 9.52 14.49
N ASP A 111 9.28 9.82 13.20
CA ASP A 111 8.98 11.14 12.66
C ASP A 111 7.52 11.25 12.14
N SER A 112 7.08 12.45 11.73
CA SER A 112 5.72 12.70 11.20
C SER A 112 5.37 11.83 9.97
N GLY A 113 6.36 11.40 9.19
CA GLY A 113 6.14 10.50 8.05
C GLY A 113 5.64 9.11 8.46
N ILE A 114 6.04 8.62 9.63
CA ILE A 114 5.61 7.31 10.16
C ILE A 114 4.15 7.33 10.59
N TRP A 115 3.66 8.46 11.10
CA TRP A 115 2.24 8.64 11.40
C TRP A 115 1.37 8.54 10.13
N THR A 116 1.82 9.09 9.02
CA THR A 116 1.15 8.98 7.71
C THR A 116 1.11 7.52 7.24
N LEU A 117 2.23 6.79 7.37
CA LEU A 117 2.31 5.38 7.00
C LEU A 117 1.41 4.48 7.87
N CYS A 118 1.40 4.71 9.19
CA CYS A 118 0.48 4.04 10.11
C CYS A 118 -0.99 4.33 9.78
N GLY A 119 -1.32 5.59 9.46
CA GLY A 119 -2.66 5.99 9.01
C GLY A 119 -3.05 5.27 7.71
N GLY A 120 -2.15 5.21 6.74
CA GLY A 120 -2.34 4.47 5.49
C GLY A 120 -2.61 2.98 5.73
N ALA A 121 -1.79 2.32 6.56
CA ALA A 121 -1.97 0.91 6.91
C ALA A 121 -3.31 0.64 7.62
N ALA A 122 -3.75 1.54 8.50
CA ALA A 122 -5.05 1.44 9.16
C ALA A 122 -6.21 1.53 8.15
N VAL A 123 -6.13 2.45 7.18
CA VAL A 123 -7.12 2.59 6.11
C VAL A 123 -7.14 1.33 5.22
N VAL A 124 -5.99 0.83 4.78
CA VAL A 124 -5.89 -0.39 3.96
C VAL A 124 -6.51 -1.58 4.69
N THR A 125 -6.21 -1.73 5.99
CA THR A 125 -6.78 -2.79 6.83
C THR A 125 -8.29 -2.68 6.93
N PHE A 126 -8.80 -1.47 7.17
CA PHE A 126 -10.24 -1.24 7.28
C PHE A 126 -10.97 -1.58 5.98
N VAL A 127 -10.42 -1.17 4.84
CA VAL A 127 -10.96 -1.52 3.52
C VAL A 127 -10.90 -3.02 3.25
N GLY A 128 -9.77 -3.67 3.55
CA GLY A 128 -9.62 -5.12 3.40
C GLY A 128 -10.62 -5.90 4.25
N LEU A 129 -10.83 -5.51 5.51
CA LEU A 129 -11.83 -6.12 6.39
C LEU A 129 -13.26 -5.90 5.86
N GLY A 130 -13.56 -4.72 5.33
CA GLY A 130 -14.85 -4.41 4.69
C GLY A 130 -15.13 -5.29 3.47
N LEU A 131 -14.13 -5.48 2.60
CA LEU A 131 -14.21 -6.33 1.40
C LEU A 131 -14.33 -7.83 1.72
N VAL A 132 -13.71 -8.31 2.80
CA VAL A 132 -13.85 -9.73 3.21
C VAL A 132 -15.25 -10.04 3.75
N GLN A 133 -15.96 -9.03 4.25
CA GLN A 133 -17.27 -9.17 4.86
C GLN A 133 -18.44 -8.92 3.89
N SER A 134 -18.19 -8.23 2.78
CA SER A 134 -19.18 -7.91 1.73
C SER A 134 -19.49 -9.10 0.85
#